data_AF-A0A402QC28-F1
#
_entry.id   AF-A0A402QC28-F1
#
_cell.length_a   1.000
_cell.length_b   1.000
_cell.length_c   1.000
_cell.angle_alpha   90.00
_cell.angle_beta   90.00
_cell.angle_gamma   90.00
#
_symmetry.space_group_name_H-M   'P 1'
#
loop_
_entity.id
_entity.type
_entity.pdbx_description
1 polymer ?
#
loop_
_entity_poly.entity_id
_entity_poly.type
_entity_poly.pdbx_seq_one_letter_code
_entity_poly.pdbx_strand_id
1 'polypeptide(L)'
;MRKFALRISLYYGDTLTRTLYDSQVFICQNAAREYAERKTSECQPGKLTRHFEVTELTPQIVNEIRHEYGWNSPSTVYRVLPDNWREANNA
;
A
#
# COMPACT_ATOMS: atom_id res chain seq x y z
N MET A 1 -9.90 -2.92 16.19
CA MET A 1 -9.78 -2.04 15.00
C MET A 1 -9.07 -2.79 13.90
N ARG A 2 -9.61 -2.80 12.68
CA ARG A 2 -8.95 -3.39 11.50
C ARG A 2 -7.82 -2.44 11.06
N LYS A 3 -6.66 -3.01 10.71
CA LYS A 3 -5.53 -2.29 10.10
C LYS A 3 -5.38 -2.77 8.66
N PHE A 4 -4.72 -1.99 7.84
CA PHE A 4 -4.54 -2.23 6.41
C PHE A 4 -3.06 -2.18 6.06
N ALA A 5 -2.65 -3.01 5.11
CA ALA A 5 -1.34 -3.00 4.50
C ALA A 5 -1.48 -2.67 3.01
N LEU A 6 -0.35 -2.37 2.38
CA LEU A 6 -0.28 -2.21 0.93
C LEU A 6 0.56 -3.35 0.34
N ARG A 7 -0.01 -4.10 -0.59
CA ARG A 7 0.72 -5.04 -1.42
C ARG A 7 1.34 -4.26 -2.58
N ILE A 8 2.64 -4.40 -2.78
CA ILE A 8 3.41 -3.82 -3.87
C ILE A 8 3.70 -4.91 -4.89
N SER A 9 3.18 -4.75 -6.10
CA SER A 9 3.52 -5.57 -7.26
C SER A 9 4.51 -4.78 -8.13
N LEU A 10 5.72 -5.29 -8.26
CA LEU A 10 6.81 -4.69 -9.04
C LEU A 10 6.85 -5.29 -10.44
N TYR A 11 6.70 -4.47 -11.48
CA TYR A 11 6.73 -4.91 -12.87
C TYR A 11 7.94 -4.33 -13.61
N TYR A 12 8.47 -5.09 -14.56
CA TYR A 12 9.38 -4.60 -15.58
C TYR A 12 8.71 -4.79 -16.94
N GLY A 13 8.27 -3.69 -17.55
CA GLY A 13 7.27 -3.77 -18.63
C GLY A 13 6.00 -4.47 -18.13
N ASP A 14 5.61 -5.57 -18.77
CA ASP A 14 4.42 -6.36 -18.41
C ASP A 14 4.73 -7.55 -17.48
N THR A 15 6.00 -7.78 -17.15
CA THR A 15 6.41 -8.94 -16.36
C THR A 15 6.40 -8.62 -14.87
N LEU A 16 5.59 -9.35 -14.09
CA LEU A 16 5.63 -9.28 -12.63
C LEU A 16 6.96 -9.86 -12.13
N THR A 17 7.80 -9.00 -11.59
CA THR A 17 9.13 -9.39 -11.07
C THR A 17 9.04 -9.84 -9.62
N ARG A 18 8.24 -9.16 -8.80
CA ARG A 18 8.16 -9.41 -7.37
C ARG A 18 6.86 -8.88 -6.78
N THR A 19 6.37 -9.57 -5.75
CA THR A 19 5.36 -9.06 -4.83
C THR A 19 6.01 -8.90 -3.46
N LEU A 20 5.69 -7.81 -2.77
CA LEU A 20 6.04 -7.59 -1.37
C LEU A 20 5.01 -6.68 -0.70
N TYR A 21 5.14 -6.41 0.59
CA TYR A 21 4.26 -5.47 1.31
C TYR A 21 4.99 -4.17 1.60
N ASP A 22 4.30 -3.03 1.55
CA ASP A 22 4.88 -1.75 2.00
C ASP A 22 5.17 -1.82 3.49
N SER A 23 6.26 -1.15 3.90
CA SER A 23 6.62 -1.04 5.30
C SER A 23 5.52 -0.36 6.15
N GLN A 24 4.75 0.56 5.57
CA GLN A 24 3.71 1.32 6.25
C GLN A 24 2.40 0.54 6.36
N VAL A 25 1.79 0.58 7.55
CA VAL A 25 0.45 0.05 7.82
C VAL A 25 -0.50 1.18 8.18
N PHE A 26 -1.76 1.06 7.78
CA PHE A 26 -2.77 2.12 7.90
C PHE A 26 -3.88 1.67 8.85
N ILE A 27 -4.40 2.58 9.67
CA ILE A 27 -5.58 2.29 10.50
C ILE A 27 -6.90 2.55 9.76
N CYS A 28 -6.84 3.22 8.61
CA CYS A 28 -7.98 3.64 7.80
C CYS A 28 -7.81 3.14 6.36
N GLN A 29 -8.83 2.47 5.83
CA GLN A 29 -8.79 1.93 4.47
C GLN A 29 -8.69 3.03 3.41
N ASN A 30 -9.39 4.15 3.62
CA ASN A 30 -9.39 5.28 2.68
C ASN A 30 -8.01 5.92 2.57
N ALA A 31 -7.30 6.05 3.71
CA ALA A 31 -5.93 6.55 3.72
C ALA A 31 -4.97 5.59 2.99
N ALA A 32 -5.14 4.28 3.19
CA ALA A 32 -4.38 3.28 2.44
C ALA A 32 -4.67 3.38 0.93
N ARG A 33 -5.95 3.54 0.55
CA ARG A 33 -6.36 3.64 -0.86
C ARG A 33 -5.82 4.89 -1.53
N GLU A 34 -5.93 6.05 -0.90
CA GLU A 34 -5.38 7.29 -1.43
C GLU A 34 -3.85 7.18 -1.62
N TYR A 35 -3.15 6.57 -0.65
CA TYR A 35 -1.73 6.33 -0.79
C TYR A 35 -1.42 5.39 -1.96
N ALA A 36 -2.17 4.29 -2.07
CA ALA A 36 -2.01 3.32 -3.15
C ALA A 36 -2.18 3.95 -4.53
N GLU A 37 -3.20 4.79 -4.71
CA GLU A 37 -3.47 5.48 -5.97
C GLU A 37 -2.39 6.51 -6.30
N ARG A 38 -1.96 7.31 -5.32
CA ARG A 38 -0.90 8.32 -5.52
C ARG A 38 0.45 7.71 -5.86
N LYS A 39 0.70 6.47 -5.42
CA LYS A 39 1.98 5.77 -5.60
C LYS A 39 1.98 4.76 -6.74
N THR A 40 0.80 4.31 -7.16
CA THR A 40 0.64 3.47 -8.34
C THR A 40 1.02 4.28 -9.57
N SER A 41 1.86 3.70 -10.42
CA SER A 41 2.23 4.26 -11.72
C SER A 41 1.81 3.28 -12.79
N GLU A 42 1.25 3.78 -13.89
CA GLU A 42 0.90 2.93 -15.04
C GLU A 42 2.13 2.18 -15.56
N CYS A 43 1.95 0.91 -15.94
CA CYS A 43 3.00 0.11 -16.56
C CYS A 43 3.55 0.79 -17.81
N GLN A 44 4.87 0.97 -17.87
CA GLN A 44 5.55 1.54 -19.02
C GLN A 44 6.62 0.55 -19.51
N PRO A 45 6.65 0.22 -20.81
CA PRO A 45 7.67 -0.64 -21.39
C PRO A 45 9.09 -0.14 -21.08
N GLY A 46 9.97 -1.04 -20.65
CA GLY A 46 11.37 -0.72 -20.33
C GLY A 46 11.58 0.06 -19.03
N LYS A 47 10.54 0.25 -18.19
CA LYS A 47 10.66 0.86 -16.87
C LYS A 47 10.19 -0.10 -15.77
N LEU A 48 10.80 0.07 -14.60
CA LEU A 48 10.29 -0.55 -13.38
C LEU A 48 9.07 0.23 -12.90
N THR A 49 7.91 -0.41 -12.86
CA THR A 49 6.66 0.18 -12.36
C THR A 49 6.18 -0.56 -11.12
N ARG A 50 5.36 0.12 -10.32
CA ARG A 50 4.88 -0.38 -9.04
C ARG A 50 3.39 -0.17 -8.97
N HIS A 51 2.66 -1.24 -8.68
CA HIS A 51 1.23 -1.19 -8.40
C HIS A 51 1.01 -1.47 -6.92
N PHE A 52 0.12 -0.69 -6.31
CA PHE A 52 -0.21 -0.80 -4.90
C PHE A 52 -1.65 -1.24 -4.74
N GLU A 53 -1.88 -2.28 -3.95
CA GLU A 53 -3.21 -2.78 -3.60
C GLU A 53 -3.43 -2.75 -2.10
N VAL A 54 -4.60 -2.30 -1.66
CA VAL A 54 -4.95 -2.27 -0.24
C VAL A 54 -5.43 -3.65 0.19
N THR A 55 -4.89 -4.16 1.29
CA THR A 55 -5.35 -5.40 1.92
C THR A 55 -5.48 -5.24 3.43
N GLU A 56 -6.25 -6.12 4.08
CA GLU A 56 -6.29 -6.20 5.53
C GLU A 56 -4.94 -6.67 6.09
N LEU A 57 -4.48 -6.01 7.15
CA LEU A 57 -3.24 -6.39 7.82
C LEU A 57 -3.47 -7.67 8.64
N THR A 58 -2.84 -8.75 8.24
CA THR A 58 -2.82 -10.01 8.98
C THR A 58 -1.49 -10.19 9.72
N PRO A 59 -1.42 -11.08 10.74
CA PRO A 59 -0.15 -11.41 11.40
C PRO A 59 0.91 -11.96 10.43
N GLN A 60 0.49 -12.68 9.38
CA GLN A 60 1.38 -13.19 8.33
C GLN A 60 2.03 -12.04 7.57
N ILE A 61 1.22 -11.05 7.15
CA ILE A 61 1.71 -9.85 6.45
C ILE A 61 2.67 -9.05 7.33
N VAL A 62 2.39 -8.94 8.64
CA VAL A 62 3.34 -8.30 9.58
C VAL A 62 4.68 -9.03 9.56
N ASN A 63 4.70 -10.36 9.63
CA ASN A 63 5.94 -11.12 9.60
C ASN A 63 6.70 -10.97 8.28
N GLU A 64 6.00 -10.91 7.15
CA GLU A 64 6.62 -10.65 5.84
C GLU A 64 7.28 -9.26 5.79
N ILE A 65 6.59 -8.22 6.28
CA ILE A 65 7.16 -6.86 6.39
C ILE A 65 8.40 -6.88 7.28
N ARG A 66 8.35 -7.58 8.43
CA ARG A 66 9.50 -7.70 9.34
C ARG A 66 10.69 -8.39 8.67
N HIS A 67 10.44 -9.48 7.97
CA HIS A 67 11.48 -10.23 7.26
C HIS A 67 12.11 -9.40 6.15
N GLU A 68 11.30 -8.67 5.38
CA GLU A 68 11.78 -7.87 4.24
C GLU A 68 12.57 -6.63 4.66
N TYR A 69 12.12 -5.92 5.71
CA TYR A 69 12.69 -4.62 6.11
C TYR A 69 13.51 -4.65 7.40
N GLY A 70 13.68 -5.82 8.02
CA GLY A 70 14.41 -5.96 9.29
C GLY A 70 13.72 -5.25 10.47
N TRP A 71 12.42 -5.00 10.38
CA TRP A 71 11.67 -4.25 11.39
C TRP A 71 11.20 -5.14 12.55
N ASN A 72 11.23 -4.63 13.78
CA ASN A 72 10.54 -5.26 14.91
C ASN A 72 9.04 -4.90 14.95
N SER A 73 8.66 -3.75 14.36
CA SER A 73 7.27 -3.26 14.31
C SER A 73 7.03 -2.38 13.09
N PRO A 74 5.95 -2.58 12.31
CA PRO A 74 5.62 -1.71 11.18
C PRO A 74 5.18 -0.31 11.61
N SER A 75 5.69 0.70 10.91
CA SER A 75 5.28 2.10 11.04
C SER A 75 3.79 2.24 10.73
N THR A 76 3.03 2.67 11.74
CA THR A 76 1.59 2.86 11.61
C THR A 76 1.30 4.30 11.19
N VAL A 77 0.61 4.46 10.07
CA VAL A 77 0.12 5.74 9.56
C VAL A 77 -1.27 6.01 10.14
N TYR A 78 -1.34 7.01 11.00
CA TYR A 78 -2.55 7.49 11.66
C TYR A 78 -3.20 8.60 10.83
N ARG A 79 -3.56 8.32 9.58
CA ARG A 79 -4.35 9.25 8.77
C ARG A 79 -5.78 8.76 8.72
N VAL A 80 -6.69 9.56 9.25
CA VAL A 80 -8.13 9.31 9.15
C VAL A 80 -8.63 10.11 7.96
N LEU A 81 -9.18 9.41 6.97
CA LEU A 81 -9.90 10.03 5.85
C LEU A 81 -11.37 9.63 5.95
N PRO A 82 -12.31 10.59 6.10
CA PRO A 82 -13.74 10.29 6.12
C PRO A 82 -14.17 9.64 4.81
N ASP A 83 -15.21 8.81 4.79
CA ASP A 83 -15.61 8.06 3.59
C ASP A 83 -15.91 8.98 2.38
N ASN A 84 -16.41 10.19 2.63
CA ASN A 84 -16.75 11.18 1.60
C ASN A 84 -15.64 12.19 1.33
N TRP A 85 -14.38 11.92 1.72
CA TRP A 85 -13.27 12.87 1.60
C TRP A 85 -13.04 13.37 0.15
N ARG A 86 -13.49 12.62 -0.85
CA ARG A 86 -13.44 13.02 -2.27
C ARG A 86 -14.55 14.00 -2.68
N GLU A 87 -15.71 13.94 -2.04
CA GLU A 87 -16.84 14.84 -2.34
C GLU A 87 -16.59 16.25 -1.79
N ALA A 88 -15.86 16.36 -0.67
CA ALA A 88 -15.55 17.62 0.00
C ALA A 88 -14.61 18.56 -0.81
N ASN A 89 -13.92 18.05 -1.84
CA ASN A 89 -13.05 18.86 -2.71
C ASN A 89 -13.76 19.40 -3.97
N ASN A 90 -15.05 19.16 -4.14
CA ASN A 90 -15.85 19.64 -5.28
C ASN A 90 -16.95 20.64 -4.89
N ALA A 91 -16.82 21.30 -3.73
CA ALA A 91 -17.75 22.36 -3.28
C ALA A 91 -17.10 23.75 -3.34
#